data_AF-A0A329ZEP7-F1
#
_entry.id   AF-A0A329ZEP7-F1
#
_cell.length_a   1.000
_cell.length_b   1.000
_cell.length_c   1.000
_cell.angle_alpha   90.00
_cell.angle_beta   90.00
_cell.angle_gamma   90.00
#
_symmetry.space_group_name_H-M   'P 1'
#
loop_
_entity.id
_entity.type
_entity.pdbx_description
1 polymer ?
#
loop_
_entity_poly.entity_id
_entity_poly.type
_entity_poly.pdbx_seq_one_letter_code
_entity_poly.pdbx_strand_id
1 'polypeptide(L)'
;MKIVTFKTLPSTQQYLITLIKDNKIKQPTCIVANKQDSGIGSRGNKWVEVEKGLYFSFCMPLISLPNDLKLESMSIFFGFIFKQNLANIGSKVWLKYPNDLYVEQNKIGGIICNIVNGFVVCGIGLNIESKNFATIDNGLIVDYDDFLETYFSSIDNYSWNKVFTKYSQEFHQNERFSFHYKNKILSFKNAKLLPDGAIKINNDIIYSIR
;
A
#
# COMPACT_ATOMS: atom_id res chain seq x y z
N MET A 1 -3.69 -8.22 -15.65
CA MET A 1 -4.32 -6.98 -15.12
C MET A 1 -4.39 -5.97 -16.27
N LYS A 2 -5.51 -5.24 -16.48
CA LYS A 2 -5.52 -4.14 -17.47
C LYS A 2 -4.95 -2.88 -16.84
N ILE A 3 -3.93 -2.27 -17.42
CA ILE A 3 -3.34 -1.01 -16.95
C ILE A 3 -3.84 0.13 -17.83
N VAL A 4 -4.28 1.24 -17.23
CA VAL A 4 -4.72 2.45 -17.92
C VAL A 4 -4.04 3.65 -17.29
N THR A 5 -3.26 4.37 -18.09
CA THR A 5 -2.42 5.49 -17.62
C THR A 5 -3.02 6.82 -18.05
N PHE A 6 -3.07 7.76 -17.10
CA PHE A 6 -3.54 9.13 -17.31
C PHE A 6 -2.40 10.12 -17.03
N LYS A 7 -2.39 11.23 -17.77
CA LYS A 7 -1.44 12.32 -17.49
C LYS A 7 -1.70 12.96 -16.13
N THR A 8 -2.97 13.22 -15.82
CA THR A 8 -3.41 13.83 -14.56
C THR A 8 -4.77 13.29 -14.18
N LEU A 9 -4.98 13.02 -12.89
CA LEU A 9 -6.29 12.73 -12.30
C LEU A 9 -6.39 13.41 -10.93
N PRO A 10 -7.60 13.73 -10.41
CA PRO A 10 -7.71 14.16 -9.03
C PRO A 10 -7.20 13.09 -8.04
N SER A 11 -7.63 11.84 -8.22
CA SER A 11 -7.17 10.67 -7.45
C SER A 11 -7.45 9.38 -8.23
N THR A 12 -6.44 8.53 -8.41
CA THR A 12 -6.62 7.18 -8.99
C THR A 12 -7.61 6.35 -8.17
N GLN A 13 -7.55 6.49 -6.84
CA GLN A 13 -8.42 5.76 -5.91
C GLN A 13 -9.89 6.13 -6.12
N GLN A 14 -10.19 7.44 -6.08
CA GLN A 14 -11.57 7.88 -6.23
C GLN A 14 -12.11 7.62 -7.64
N TYR A 15 -11.26 7.78 -8.66
CA TYR A 15 -11.63 7.47 -10.04
C TYR A 15 -12.02 5.99 -10.20
N LEU A 16 -11.20 5.07 -9.69
CA LEU A 16 -11.46 3.64 -9.78
C LEU A 16 -12.69 3.23 -8.96
N ILE A 17 -12.89 3.80 -7.76
CA ILE A 17 -14.11 3.59 -6.97
C ILE A 17 -15.35 4.01 -7.75
N THR A 18 -15.32 5.17 -8.42
CA THR A 18 -16.44 5.64 -9.25
C THR A 18 -16.72 4.69 -10.40
N LEU A 19 -15.68 4.20 -11.10
CA LEU A 19 -15.86 3.21 -12.17
C LEU A 19 -16.52 1.91 -11.68
N ILE A 20 -16.18 1.45 -10.47
CA ILE A 20 -16.79 0.26 -9.86
C ILE A 20 -18.26 0.53 -9.53
N LYS A 21 -18.57 1.68 -8.91
CA LYS A 21 -19.95 2.06 -8.57
C LYS A 21 -20.84 2.20 -9.80
N ASP A 22 -20.28 2.71 -10.90
CA ASP A 22 -20.96 2.86 -12.18
C ASP A 22 -21.05 1.54 -12.99
N ASN A 23 -20.58 0.40 -12.44
CA ASN A 23 -20.51 -0.89 -13.13
C ASN A 23 -19.70 -0.85 -14.45
N LYS A 24 -18.68 0.02 -14.53
CA LYS A 24 -17.79 0.17 -15.69
C LYS A 24 -16.58 -0.76 -15.65
N ILE A 25 -16.31 -1.39 -14.49
CA ILE A 25 -15.25 -2.40 -14.34
C ILE A 25 -15.76 -3.78 -14.76
N LYS A 26 -15.12 -4.35 -15.79
CA LYS A 26 -15.43 -5.68 -16.32
C LYS A 26 -14.38 -6.75 -15.99
N GLN A 27 -13.19 -6.32 -15.57
CA GLN A 27 -12.05 -7.17 -15.26
C GLN A 27 -11.10 -6.44 -14.31
N PRO A 28 -10.19 -7.13 -13.61
CA PRO A 28 -9.15 -6.48 -12.81
C PRO A 28 -8.43 -5.38 -13.60
N THR A 29 -8.48 -4.17 -13.06
CA THR A 29 -8.00 -2.96 -13.72
C THR A 29 -7.14 -2.15 -12.76
N CYS A 30 -6.01 -1.64 -13.24
CA CYS A 30 -5.14 -0.68 -12.61
C CYS A 30 -5.27 0.67 -13.33
N ILE A 31 -5.44 1.73 -12.55
CA ILE A 31 -5.44 3.12 -12.99
C ILE A 31 -4.15 3.75 -12.49
N VAL A 32 -3.34 4.28 -13.39
CA VAL A 32 -2.10 5.00 -13.10
C VAL A 32 -2.30 6.47 -13.45
N ALA A 33 -1.74 7.37 -12.64
CA ALA A 33 -1.69 8.80 -12.96
C ALA A 33 -0.28 9.36 -12.76
N ASN A 34 0.24 10.09 -13.74
CA ASN A 34 1.54 10.76 -13.61
C ASN A 34 1.48 11.91 -12.60
N LYS A 35 0.29 12.50 -12.38
CA LYS A 35 0.02 13.60 -11.44
C LYS A 35 -1.31 13.42 -10.74
N GLN A 36 -1.38 13.86 -9.47
CA GLN A 36 -2.60 13.86 -8.67
C GLN A 36 -2.88 15.20 -7.99
N ASP A 37 -3.96 15.87 -8.40
CA ASP A 37 -4.33 17.19 -7.84
C ASP A 37 -4.95 17.10 -6.44
N SER A 38 -5.59 15.97 -6.13
CA SER A 38 -6.37 15.74 -4.90
C SER A 38 -6.16 14.33 -4.37
N GLY A 39 -4.89 13.91 -4.31
CA GLY A 39 -4.50 12.61 -3.79
C GLY A 39 -5.05 12.34 -2.39
N ILE A 40 -5.44 11.11 -2.13
CA ILE A 40 -6.06 10.67 -0.88
C ILE A 40 -5.14 9.67 -0.20
N GLY A 41 -4.82 9.92 1.07
CA GLY A 41 -4.17 9.00 1.98
C GLY A 41 -5.16 8.37 2.96
N SER A 42 -4.65 7.53 3.85
CA SER A 42 -5.48 6.86 4.87
C SER A 42 -6.24 7.88 5.73
N ARG A 43 -7.45 7.51 6.19
CA ARG A 43 -8.32 8.36 7.02
C ARG A 43 -8.73 9.69 6.37
N GLY A 44 -8.70 9.77 5.03
CA GLY A 44 -9.07 10.98 4.28
C GLY A 44 -8.01 12.09 4.32
N ASN A 45 -6.79 11.81 4.81
CA ASN A 45 -5.69 12.76 4.74
C ASN A 45 -5.34 13.08 3.29
N LYS A 46 -4.87 14.30 3.00
CA LYS A 46 -4.37 14.64 1.67
C LYS A 46 -3.04 13.93 1.41
N TRP A 47 -2.92 13.28 0.26
CA TRP A 47 -1.65 12.83 -0.29
C TRP A 47 -1.12 13.93 -1.23
N VAL A 48 -0.02 14.57 -0.82
CA VAL A 48 0.61 15.65 -1.58
C VAL A 48 1.45 15.02 -2.69
N GLU A 49 1.24 15.45 -3.94
CA GLU A 49 2.09 15.00 -5.05
C GLU A 49 3.52 15.56 -4.93
N VAL A 50 4.44 14.87 -5.59
CA VAL A 50 5.84 15.26 -5.70
C VAL A 50 6.21 15.46 -7.16
N GLU A 51 7.40 16.00 -7.41
CA GLU A 51 7.92 16.29 -8.74
C GLU A 51 7.86 15.08 -9.68
N LYS A 52 8.14 13.89 -9.14
CA LYS A 52 7.88 12.62 -9.80
C LYS A 52 7.43 11.58 -8.77
N GLY A 53 6.25 11.03 -8.98
CA GLY A 53 5.72 9.96 -8.14
C GLY A 53 5.07 8.85 -8.98
N LEU A 54 5.01 7.66 -8.41
CA LEU A 54 4.22 6.56 -8.93
C LEU A 54 2.92 6.52 -8.14
N TYR A 55 1.81 6.88 -8.81
CA TYR A 55 0.48 6.89 -8.22
C TYR A 55 -0.42 5.96 -9.00
N PHE A 56 -0.90 4.91 -8.35
CA PHE A 56 -1.82 3.98 -8.98
C PHE A 56 -2.82 3.41 -7.99
N SER A 57 -3.97 3.02 -8.51
CA SER A 57 -4.96 2.23 -7.79
C SER A 57 -5.42 1.08 -8.67
N PHE A 58 -5.54 -0.10 -8.09
CA PHE A 58 -6.03 -1.28 -8.80
C PHE A 58 -7.19 -1.93 -8.05
N CYS A 59 -8.00 -2.68 -8.79
CA CYS A 59 -9.10 -3.43 -8.23
C CYS A 59 -9.01 -4.91 -8.55
N MET A 60 -9.34 -5.75 -7.56
CA MET A 60 -9.48 -7.19 -7.70
C MET A 60 -10.78 -7.64 -7.04
N PRO A 61 -11.51 -8.63 -7.61
CA PRO A 61 -12.63 -9.25 -6.91
C PRO A 61 -12.16 -9.82 -5.56
N LEU A 62 -12.93 -9.62 -4.49
CA LEU A 62 -12.59 -10.17 -3.18
C LEU A 62 -12.44 -11.70 -3.22
N ILE A 63 -13.27 -12.36 -4.04
CA ILE A 63 -13.27 -13.81 -4.22
C ILE A 63 -12.01 -14.35 -4.90
N SER A 64 -11.22 -13.49 -5.57
CA SER A 64 -9.95 -13.91 -6.19
C SER A 64 -8.77 -13.79 -5.24
N LEU A 65 -8.95 -13.25 -4.03
CA LEU A 65 -7.87 -13.12 -3.04
C LEU A 65 -7.71 -14.40 -2.22
N PRO A 66 -6.54 -14.62 -1.60
CA PRO A 66 -6.34 -15.78 -0.74
C PRO A 66 -7.40 -15.88 0.38
N ASN A 67 -7.98 -17.07 0.57
CA ASN A 67 -9.03 -17.29 1.58
C ASN A 67 -8.55 -17.04 3.02
N ASP A 68 -7.24 -17.09 3.26
CA ASP A 68 -6.62 -16.81 4.56
C ASP A 68 -6.36 -15.32 4.80
N LEU A 69 -6.56 -14.45 3.80
CA LEU A 69 -6.38 -13.00 3.92
C LEU A 69 -7.61 -12.33 4.52
N LYS A 70 -7.43 -11.70 5.68
CA LYS A 70 -8.46 -10.87 6.32
C LYS A 70 -8.47 -9.44 5.77
N LEU A 71 -9.63 -8.77 5.84
CA LEU A 71 -9.81 -7.42 5.30
C LEU A 71 -8.86 -6.41 5.95
N GLU A 72 -8.70 -6.49 7.27
CA GLU A 72 -7.80 -5.66 8.08
C GLU A 72 -6.32 -5.80 7.68
N SER A 73 -5.96 -6.88 6.99
CA SER A 73 -4.59 -7.22 6.59
C SER A 73 -4.25 -6.83 5.16
N MET A 74 -5.20 -6.32 4.37
CA MET A 74 -4.99 -6.05 2.94
C MET A 74 -3.86 -5.07 2.65
N SER A 75 -3.76 -3.99 3.43
CA SER A 75 -2.69 -3.00 3.23
C SER A 75 -1.30 -3.59 3.51
N ILE A 76 -1.19 -4.47 4.51
CA ILE A 76 0.03 -5.21 4.80
C ILE A 76 0.32 -6.20 3.67
N PHE A 77 -0.68 -6.94 3.21
CA PHE A 77 -0.56 -7.94 2.16
C PHE A 77 -0.02 -7.32 0.86
N PHE A 78 -0.72 -6.32 0.32
CA PHE A 78 -0.32 -5.68 -0.92
C PHE A 78 0.97 -4.86 -0.75
N GLY A 79 1.12 -4.13 0.36
CA GLY A 79 2.32 -3.36 0.65
C GLY A 79 3.58 -4.23 0.80
N PHE A 80 3.45 -5.42 1.40
CA PHE A 80 4.54 -6.36 1.55
C PHE A 80 4.98 -6.92 0.20
N ILE A 81 4.03 -7.35 -0.64
CA ILE A 81 4.34 -7.86 -1.98
C ILE A 81 4.98 -6.76 -2.83
N PHE A 82 4.48 -5.52 -2.73
CA PHE A 82 5.04 -4.37 -3.43
C PHE A 82 6.49 -4.11 -3.01
N LYS A 83 6.80 -4.06 -1.71
CA LYS A 83 8.19 -3.89 -1.25
C LYS A 83 9.09 -5.04 -1.68
N GLN A 84 8.59 -6.28 -1.76
CA GLN A 84 9.41 -7.41 -2.21
C GLN A 84 9.81 -7.26 -3.68
N ASN A 85 8.90 -6.75 -4.53
CA ASN A 85 9.22 -6.46 -5.92
C ASN A 85 10.21 -5.29 -6.03
N LEU A 86 10.10 -4.26 -5.19
CA LEU A 86 11.11 -3.19 -5.10
C LEU A 86 12.47 -3.74 -4.64
N ALA A 87 12.50 -4.68 -3.69
CA ALA A 87 13.75 -5.29 -3.23
C ALA A 87 14.46 -6.10 -4.34
N ASN A 88 13.70 -6.74 -5.25
CA ASN A 88 14.27 -7.48 -6.39
C ASN A 88 15.03 -6.58 -7.38
N ILE A 89 14.72 -5.28 -7.40
CA ILE A 89 15.43 -4.27 -8.19
C ILE A 89 16.41 -3.45 -7.34
N GLY A 90 16.79 -3.95 -6.16
CA GLY A 90 17.83 -3.41 -5.31
C GLY A 90 17.38 -2.32 -4.32
N SER A 91 16.08 -2.03 -4.25
CA SER A 91 15.59 -1.01 -3.31
C SER A 91 15.61 -1.49 -1.86
N LYS A 92 15.89 -0.56 -0.94
CA LYS A 92 15.87 -0.78 0.53
C LYS A 92 14.55 -0.42 1.18
N VAL A 93 13.48 -0.28 0.40
CA VAL A 93 12.16 0.04 0.93
C VAL A 93 11.68 -1.03 1.89
N TRP A 94 11.19 -0.58 3.06
CA TRP A 94 10.58 -1.44 4.06
C TRP A 94 9.17 -0.95 4.41
N LEU A 95 8.36 -1.86 4.94
CA LEU A 95 6.95 -1.60 5.25
C LEU A 95 6.78 -1.30 6.75
N LYS A 96 6.65 -0.03 7.09
CA LYS A 96 6.26 0.38 8.43
C LYS A 96 4.77 0.12 8.63
N TYR A 97 4.44 -0.50 9.75
CA TYR A 97 3.08 -0.86 10.10
C TYR A 97 2.17 0.38 10.14
N PRO A 98 0.92 0.25 9.63
CA PRO A 98 0.39 -0.90 8.89
C PRO A 98 0.54 -0.79 7.37
N ASN A 99 0.84 0.41 6.86
CA ASN A 99 0.60 0.74 5.46
C ASN A 99 1.52 1.84 4.92
N ASP A 100 2.65 2.10 5.57
CA ASP A 100 3.58 3.13 5.11
C ASP A 100 4.84 2.51 4.53
N LEU A 101 5.28 2.99 3.36
CA LEU A 101 6.55 2.61 2.75
C LEU A 101 7.64 3.58 3.19
N TYR A 102 8.75 3.04 3.67
CA TYR A 102 9.85 3.80 4.25
C TYR A 102 11.18 3.42 3.59
N VAL A 103 12.08 4.40 3.52
CA VAL A 103 13.52 4.20 3.35
C VAL A 103 14.17 4.76 4.60
N GLU A 104 15.01 3.96 5.25
CA GLU A 104 15.59 4.29 6.55
C GLU A 104 14.52 4.70 7.58
N GLN A 105 14.46 5.98 7.95
CA GLN A 105 13.52 6.53 8.93
C GLN A 105 12.46 7.43 8.30
N ASN A 106 12.45 7.59 6.98
CA ASN A 106 11.60 8.54 6.30
C ASN A 106 10.49 7.83 5.53
N LYS A 107 9.28 8.37 5.64
CA LYS A 107 8.14 7.92 4.82
C LYS A 107 8.35 8.39 3.38
N ILE A 108 8.24 7.46 2.45
CA ILE A 108 8.36 7.72 1.01
C ILE A 108 7.08 7.34 0.24
N GLY A 109 6.16 6.64 0.87
CA GLY A 109 4.99 6.09 0.19
C GLY A 109 3.94 5.58 1.17
N GLY A 110 2.80 5.16 0.63
CA GLY A 110 1.71 4.63 1.43
C GLY A 110 0.74 3.79 0.61
N ILE A 111 0.03 2.92 1.33
CA ILE A 111 -0.99 2.02 0.79
C ILE A 111 -2.34 2.35 1.43
N ILE A 112 -3.40 2.36 0.63
CA ILE A 112 -4.79 2.43 1.10
C ILE A 112 -5.61 1.32 0.45
N CYS A 113 -6.55 0.74 1.19
CA CYS A 113 -7.46 -0.27 0.65
C CYS A 113 -8.90 0.10 0.99
N ASN A 114 -9.80 0.03 0.02
CA ASN A 114 -11.24 0.17 0.22
C ASN A 114 -11.97 -1.04 -0.35
N ILE A 115 -13.09 -1.42 0.27
CA ILE A 115 -13.99 -2.43 -0.30
C ILE A 115 -15.17 -1.72 -0.94
N VAL A 116 -15.42 -2.00 -2.22
CA VAL A 116 -16.52 -1.41 -2.98
C VAL A 116 -17.15 -2.48 -3.87
N ASN A 117 -18.45 -2.74 -3.67
CA ASN A 117 -19.25 -3.67 -4.48
C ASN A 117 -18.57 -5.05 -4.72
N GLY A 118 -17.96 -5.64 -3.69
CA GLY A 118 -17.30 -6.95 -3.79
C GLY A 118 -15.88 -6.93 -4.37
N PHE A 119 -15.33 -5.75 -4.63
CA PHE A 119 -13.93 -5.56 -5.02
C PHE A 119 -13.12 -4.96 -3.88
N VAL A 120 -11.85 -5.38 -3.76
CA VAL A 120 -10.84 -4.54 -3.12
C VAL A 120 -10.36 -3.50 -4.12
N VAL A 121 -10.18 -2.27 -3.65
CA VAL A 121 -9.53 -1.18 -4.37
C VAL A 121 -8.29 -0.77 -3.57
N CYS A 122 -7.12 -1.12 -4.07
CA CYS A 122 -5.85 -0.86 -3.42
C CYS A 122 -5.12 0.27 -4.15
N GLY A 123 -4.86 1.37 -3.45
CA GLY A 123 -4.09 2.51 -3.93
C GLY A 123 -2.69 2.52 -3.33
N ILE A 124 -1.67 2.71 -4.16
CA ILE A 124 -0.28 2.83 -3.74
C ILE A 124 0.28 4.13 -4.32
N GLY A 125 0.83 4.96 -3.43
CA GLY A 125 1.58 6.16 -3.79
C GLY A 125 3.03 6.01 -3.34
N LEU A 126 3.96 6.35 -4.22
CA LEU A 126 5.40 6.27 -3.98
C LEU A 126 6.10 7.52 -4.52
N ASN A 127 6.91 8.17 -3.69
CA ASN A 127 7.71 9.33 -4.06
C ASN A 127 8.98 8.86 -4.78
N ILE A 128 9.19 9.31 -6.01
CA ILE A 128 10.35 8.93 -6.82
C ILE A 128 11.39 10.05 -6.83
N GLU A 129 10.95 11.30 -7.07
CA GLU A 129 11.79 12.49 -7.01
C GLU A 129 11.03 13.59 -6.27
N SER A 130 11.68 14.20 -5.27
CA SER A 130 11.14 15.36 -4.59
C SER A 130 12.22 16.22 -3.93
N LYS A 131 11.97 17.53 -3.86
CA LYS A 131 12.77 18.46 -3.05
C LYS A 131 12.31 18.56 -1.60
N ASN A 132 11.04 18.24 -1.32
CA ASN A 132 10.40 18.51 -0.02
C ASN A 132 10.12 17.24 0.78
N PHE A 133 10.14 16.08 0.14
CA PHE A 133 9.82 14.80 0.76
C PHE A 133 10.90 13.78 0.49
N ALA A 134 11.03 12.79 1.37
CA ALA A 134 11.89 11.65 1.11
C ALA A 134 11.34 10.82 -0.06
N THR A 135 12.26 10.21 -0.79
CA THR A 135 11.99 9.44 -2.01
C THR A 135 12.56 8.03 -1.88
N ILE A 136 12.17 7.16 -2.80
CA ILE A 136 12.81 5.87 -2.98
C ILE A 136 14.33 6.03 -3.21
N ASP A 137 15.09 5.02 -2.81
CA ASP A 137 16.51 4.97 -3.03
C ASP A 137 16.85 4.87 -4.54
N ASN A 138 17.93 5.55 -4.94
CA ASN A 138 18.49 5.56 -6.30
C ASN A 138 17.58 6.11 -7.43
N GLY A 139 16.49 6.82 -7.10
CA GLY A 139 15.65 7.50 -8.10
C GLY A 139 15.01 6.57 -9.13
N LEU A 140 14.81 5.30 -8.75
CA LEU A 140 14.27 4.16 -9.52
C LEU A 140 14.08 4.45 -11.03
N ILE A 141 15.13 4.18 -11.82
CA ILE A 141 15.06 4.17 -13.28
C ILE A 141 14.51 2.80 -13.70
N VAL A 142 13.20 2.64 -13.57
CA VAL A 142 12.48 1.47 -14.08
C VAL A 142 11.37 1.93 -14.99
N ASP A 143 11.10 1.09 -16.00
CA ASP A 143 9.83 1.16 -16.71
C ASP A 143 8.71 0.78 -15.72
N TYR A 144 7.79 1.72 -15.48
CA TYR A 144 6.71 1.50 -14.52
C TYR A 144 5.70 0.47 -15.02
N ASP A 145 5.51 0.34 -16.33
CA ASP A 145 4.57 -0.63 -16.88
C ASP A 145 5.11 -2.05 -16.65
N ASP A 146 6.38 -2.32 -17.00
CA ASP A 146 7.04 -3.62 -16.75
C ASP A 146 7.08 -3.96 -15.25
N PHE A 147 7.40 -2.98 -14.41
CA PHE A 147 7.42 -3.17 -12.96
C PHE A 147 6.03 -3.51 -12.41
N LEU A 148 4.98 -2.80 -12.86
CA LEU A 148 3.61 -3.05 -12.43
C LEU A 148 3.10 -4.41 -12.93
N GLU A 149 3.44 -4.81 -14.16
CA GLU A 149 3.11 -6.14 -14.69
C GLU A 149 3.75 -7.26 -13.84
N THR A 150 5.03 -7.08 -13.47
CA THR A 150 5.74 -8.00 -12.58
C THR A 150 5.10 -8.04 -11.19
N TYR A 151 4.80 -6.87 -10.61
CA TYR A 151 4.12 -6.77 -9.33
C TYR A 151 2.78 -7.49 -9.33
N PHE A 152 1.91 -7.23 -10.32
CA PHE A 152 0.59 -7.86 -10.40
C PHE A 152 0.67 -9.37 -10.62
N SER A 153 1.57 -9.83 -11.49
CA SER A 153 1.80 -11.27 -11.72
C SER A 153 2.34 -11.98 -10.48
N SER A 154 3.01 -11.24 -9.59
CA SER A 154 3.54 -11.81 -8.35
C SER A 154 2.48 -12.03 -7.27
N ILE A 155 1.34 -11.31 -7.29
CA ILE A 155 0.33 -11.35 -6.21
C ILE A 155 -0.22 -12.76 -5.99
N ASP A 156 -0.51 -13.47 -7.08
CA ASP A 156 -1.09 -14.82 -7.05
C ASP A 156 -0.15 -15.87 -6.42
N ASN A 157 1.15 -15.55 -6.27
CA ASN A 157 2.15 -16.41 -5.65
C ASN A 157 2.21 -16.29 -4.11
N TYR A 158 1.31 -15.51 -3.50
CA TYR A 158 1.28 -15.26 -2.06
C TYR A 158 -0.03 -15.68 -1.42
N SER A 159 0.07 -16.39 -0.29
CA SER A 159 -0.99 -16.49 0.72
C SER A 159 -0.76 -15.47 1.83
N TRP A 160 -1.78 -15.21 2.64
CA TRP A 160 -1.60 -14.35 3.81
C TRP A 160 -0.59 -14.95 4.79
N ASN A 161 -0.64 -16.26 5.05
CA ASN A 161 0.33 -16.93 5.92
C ASN A 161 1.79 -16.73 5.44
N LYS A 162 2.04 -16.82 4.13
CA LYS A 162 3.38 -16.57 3.55
C LYS A 162 3.83 -15.13 3.76
N VAL A 163 2.93 -14.16 3.58
CA VAL A 163 3.23 -12.74 3.86
C VAL A 163 3.47 -12.52 5.34
N PHE A 164 2.56 -12.98 6.20
CA PHE A 164 2.62 -12.82 7.65
C PHE A 164 3.92 -13.39 8.24
N THR A 165 4.30 -14.61 7.83
CA THR A 165 5.53 -15.27 8.30
C THR A 165 6.76 -14.40 8.02
N LYS A 166 6.89 -13.84 6.81
CA LYS A 166 8.02 -12.97 6.47
C LYS A 166 7.93 -11.60 7.13
N TYR A 167 6.75 -10.98 7.10
CA TYR A 167 6.55 -9.65 7.67
C TYR A 167 6.75 -9.63 9.19
N SER A 168 6.34 -10.68 9.90
CA SER A 168 6.56 -10.80 11.35
C SER A 168 8.04 -10.79 11.75
N GLN A 169 8.92 -11.33 10.90
CA GLN A 169 10.38 -11.29 11.11
C GLN A 169 10.93 -9.86 10.95
N GLU A 170 10.34 -9.06 10.09
CA GLU A 170 10.72 -7.66 9.84
C GLU A 170 10.03 -6.66 10.79
N PHE A 171 9.00 -7.10 11.51
CA PHE A 171 8.13 -6.22 12.29
C PHE A 171 8.89 -5.44 13.39
N HIS A 172 9.99 -5.99 13.91
CA HIS A 172 10.86 -5.33 14.88
C HIS A 172 11.38 -3.94 14.42
N GLN A 173 11.47 -3.70 13.11
CA GLN A 173 11.88 -2.39 12.57
C GLN A 173 10.92 -1.25 12.98
N ASN A 174 9.68 -1.59 13.35
CA ASN A 174 8.70 -0.63 13.83
C ASN A 174 9.01 -0.10 15.24
N GLU A 175 9.79 -0.81 16.07
CA GLU A 175 9.95 -0.53 17.51
C GLU A 175 10.41 0.91 17.83
N ARG A 176 11.19 1.52 16.92
CA ARG A 176 11.68 2.89 17.06
C ARG A 176 10.66 3.97 16.66
N PHE A 177 9.49 3.58 16.17
CA PHE A 177 8.44 4.48 15.69
C PHE A 177 7.24 4.54 16.62
N SER A 178 6.36 5.48 16.30
CA SER A 178 5.05 5.64 16.92
C SER A 178 3.95 5.72 15.85
N PHE A 179 2.71 5.56 16.28
CA PHE A 179 1.53 5.69 15.42
C PHE A 179 0.37 6.33 16.17
N HIS A 180 -0.57 6.90 15.41
CA HIS A 180 -1.77 7.52 15.96
C HIS A 180 -2.87 6.48 16.21
N TYR A 181 -3.44 6.49 17.41
CA TYR A 181 -4.60 5.67 17.80
C TYR A 181 -5.46 6.40 18.82
N LYS A 182 -6.77 6.56 18.53
CA LYS A 182 -7.74 7.25 19.40
C LYS A 182 -7.23 8.59 19.96
N ASN A 183 -6.73 9.46 19.08
CA ASN A 183 -6.14 10.78 19.40
C ASN A 183 -4.90 10.74 20.30
N LYS A 184 -4.31 9.56 20.54
CA LYS A 184 -3.04 9.39 21.23
C LYS A 184 -1.95 8.95 20.26
N ILE A 185 -0.70 9.23 20.62
CA ILE A 185 0.47 8.68 19.96
C ILE A 185 0.94 7.50 20.81
N LEU A 186 0.95 6.31 20.22
CA LEU A 186 1.45 5.09 20.87
C LEU A 186 2.77 4.69 20.23
N SER A 187 3.73 4.25 21.05
CA SER A 187 4.97 3.66 20.55
C SER A 187 4.75 2.20 20.16
N PHE A 188 5.50 1.74 19.16
CA PHE A 188 5.61 0.32 18.85
C PHE A 188 6.54 -0.45 19.78
N LYS A 189 7.26 0.21 20.70
CA LYS A 189 8.09 -0.44 21.71
C LYS A 189 7.21 -1.38 22.54
N ASN A 190 7.35 -2.69 22.35
CA ASN A 190 6.52 -3.80 22.89
C ASN A 190 5.24 -4.18 22.12
N ALA A 191 5.02 -3.66 20.91
CA ALA A 191 3.94 -4.13 20.06
C ALA A 191 4.22 -5.56 19.57
N LYS A 192 3.22 -6.43 19.63
CA LYS A 192 3.28 -7.78 19.06
C LYS A 192 2.35 -7.87 17.87
N LEU A 193 2.88 -8.20 16.70
CA LEU A 193 2.06 -8.49 15.52
C LEU A 193 1.29 -9.80 15.73
N LEU A 194 0.00 -9.81 15.43
CA LEU A 194 -0.90 -10.95 15.56
C LEU A 194 -1.16 -11.60 14.19
N PRO A 195 -1.54 -12.89 14.13
CA PRO A 195 -1.76 -13.62 12.87
C PRO A 195 -2.82 -13.03 11.94
N ASP A 196 -3.71 -12.16 12.42
CA ASP A 196 -4.73 -11.46 11.63
C ASP A 196 -4.26 -10.07 11.14
N GLY A 197 -2.99 -9.72 11.39
CA GLY A 197 -2.38 -8.43 11.05
C GLY A 197 -2.70 -7.31 12.05
N ALA A 198 -3.43 -7.58 13.13
CA ALA A 198 -3.55 -6.65 14.25
C ALA A 198 -2.24 -6.57 15.03
N ILE A 199 -2.13 -5.55 15.88
CA ILE A 199 -1.05 -5.45 16.87
C ILE A 199 -1.63 -5.50 18.27
N LYS A 200 -0.98 -6.24 19.16
CA LYS A 200 -1.26 -6.21 20.58
C LYS A 200 -0.27 -5.28 21.27
N ILE A 201 -0.77 -4.29 21.99
CA ILE A 201 0.03 -3.42 22.86
C ILE A 201 -0.60 -3.45 24.25
N ASN A 202 0.18 -3.87 25.25
CA ASN A 202 -0.34 -4.14 26.59
C ASN A 202 -1.51 -5.14 26.53
N ASN A 203 -2.71 -4.70 26.92
CA ASN A 203 -3.94 -5.50 26.86
C ASN A 203 -4.85 -5.16 25.66
N ASP A 204 -4.48 -4.16 24.85
CA ASP A 204 -5.29 -3.72 23.72
C ASP A 204 -4.90 -4.44 22.43
N ILE A 205 -5.90 -4.90 21.67
CA ILE A 205 -5.74 -5.35 20.29
C ILE A 205 -6.16 -4.22 19.37
N ILE A 206 -5.24 -3.80 18.50
CA ILE A 206 -5.42 -2.68 17.59
C ILE A 206 -5.39 -3.21 16.17
N TYR A 207 -6.52 -3.07 15.49
CA TYR A 207 -6.65 -3.38 14.07
C TYR A 207 -6.29 -2.16 13.23
N SER A 208 -5.63 -2.39 12.11
CA SER A 208 -5.48 -1.39 11.05
C SER A 208 -6.74 -1.29 10.20
N ILE A 209 -7.87 -0.93 10.82
CA ILE A 209 -9.05 -0.52 10.06
C ILE A 209 -8.79 0.94 9.68
N ARG A 210 -8.33 1.18 8.45
CA ARG A 210 -7.95 2.50 7.92
C ARG A 210 -8.59 2.77 6.58
#